data_AF-A0A1Q9LGU6-F1
#
_entry.id   AF-A0A1Q9LGU6-F1
#
_cell.length_a   1.000
_cell.length_b   1.000
_cell.length_c   1.000
_cell.angle_alpha   90.00
_cell.angle_beta   90.00
_cell.angle_gamma   90.00
#
_symmetry.space_group_name_H-M   'P 1'
#
loop_
_entity.id
_entity.type
_entity.pdbx_description
1 polymer ?
#
loop_
_entity_poly.entity_id
_entity_poly.type
_entity_poly.pdbx_seq_one_letter_code
_entity_poly.pdbx_strand_id
1 'polypeptide(L)'
;MEHPHGGLATGGVDTALLPLVLRLVLLLTGAVVAGIGLLRPQLTALPGRLVLVASAASAVSAALAVVSVAAADVHWLGALGHVLLVAAVPALLARPVAARWAAVALGLLLVVETTAGRSGVDFALDTVYVAASTAWLGLAAVTALVPADQRRAPRADQLTVTLGGALAVVGAVRLVSSGLAFDRRVVGSALGLVLVAAVALPLLVTALAVVRAGTARRWGAVGVAAGFVAWTAIAAVPVPPALPTPGVPVLVDLAVGDTLVPTLVTPNRPGTNLVHFPASAGRDLTVAVAGGAEVPAVPRAGAEGTWAEVELPQGRSDLTVTRGGDTDRVDLDTGTDLVDLRATGPDGPECASAALGSLVAGRRDTLTACPGDALSPQDDEALRKLVGFLKARGAAGVVLRSDTSPRGSRAAQVVQDEATAQGLRVDTAGGEDNALVVVGGWESAAGALNVARTQQSEAPVYQYGLYVAPWLVNTPLVTSVTSVNAPLRFDPRETQPVTYAIAVGNAFGGESPTLEGLRAWLGDRVSDVDGKPRIYAAAQVTVMSMAPGEPHAPGMPMSEDLPGQWVGKATIVPVSGVLL
;
A
#
# COMPACT_ATOMS: atom_id res chain seq x y z
N MET A 1 1.69 4.26 -19.18
CA MET A 1 0.93 4.42 -17.93
C MET A 1 1.94 4.47 -16.83
N GLU A 2 2.35 5.69 -16.46
CA GLU A 2 3.28 5.93 -15.37
C GLU A 2 2.51 5.79 -14.06
N HIS A 3 2.88 4.80 -13.25
CA HIS A 3 2.43 4.71 -11.87
C HIS A 3 3.23 5.74 -11.07
N PRO A 4 2.59 6.69 -10.36
CA PRO A 4 3.33 7.57 -9.48
C PRO A 4 3.84 6.74 -8.31
N HIS A 5 5.16 6.64 -8.18
CA HIS A 5 5.81 6.13 -6.98
C HIS A 5 5.44 7.06 -5.81
N GLY A 6 4.52 6.60 -4.97
CA GLY A 6 4.27 7.16 -3.64
C GLY A 6 5.39 6.77 -2.69
N GLY A 7 6.63 7.14 -3.02
CA GLY A 7 7.74 7.16 -2.07
C GLY A 7 7.67 8.48 -1.32
N LEU A 8 7.17 8.43 -0.08
CA LEU A 8 7.31 9.53 0.86
C LEU A 8 8.80 9.69 1.16
N ALA A 9 9.46 10.59 0.44
CA ALA A 9 10.62 11.26 1.00
C ALA A 9 10.11 11.99 2.25
N THR A 10 10.38 11.45 3.43
CA THR A 10 10.31 12.14 4.71
C THR A 10 11.44 13.19 4.76
N GLY A 11 11.41 14.13 3.82
CA GLY A 11 12.00 15.45 4.05
C GLY A 11 11.21 16.05 5.20
N GLY A 12 11.92 16.52 6.24
CA GLY A 12 11.35 16.91 7.53
C GLY A 12 10.04 17.68 7.41
N VAL A 13 9.12 17.40 8.33
CA VAL A 13 7.77 17.97 8.44
C VAL A 13 7.75 19.51 8.28
N ASP A 14 8.87 20.18 8.55
CA ASP A 14 9.04 21.63 8.40
C ASP A 14 9.16 22.12 6.94
N THR A 15 9.67 21.34 5.99
CA THR A 15 9.83 21.80 4.59
C THR A 15 8.54 21.65 3.77
N ALA A 16 7.64 20.73 4.13
CA ALA A 16 6.36 20.52 3.45
C ALA A 16 5.26 21.51 3.88
N LEU A 17 5.37 22.10 5.07
CA LEU A 17 4.36 23.03 5.60
C LEU A 17 4.37 24.39 4.89
N LEU A 18 5.55 24.92 4.59
CA LEU A 18 5.68 26.22 3.91
C LEU A 18 4.99 26.26 2.53
N PRO A 19 5.25 25.34 1.58
CA PRO A 19 4.59 25.37 0.26
C PRO A 19 3.07 25.15 0.38
N LEU A 20 2.61 24.35 1.36
CA LEU A 20 1.20 24.20 1.65
C LEU A 20 0.57 25.53 2.10
N VAL A 21 1.16 26.20 3.09
CA VAL A 21 0.67 27.50 3.59
C VAL A 21 0.66 28.55 2.48
N LEU A 22 1.74 28.65 1.69
CA LEU A 22 1.82 29.56 0.55
C LEU A 22 0.67 29.33 -0.44
N ARG A 23 0.40 28.06 -0.78
CA ARG A 23 -0.71 27.67 -1.68
C ARG A 23 -2.08 28.02 -1.10
N LEU A 24 -2.32 27.74 0.18
CA LEU A 24 -3.60 28.02 0.83
C LEU A 24 -3.90 29.52 0.87
N VAL A 25 -2.90 30.36 1.19
CA VAL A 25 -3.06 31.82 1.21
C VAL A 25 -3.21 32.37 -0.21
N LEU A 26 -2.45 31.85 -1.18
CA LEU A 26 -2.55 32.21 -2.60
C LEU A 26 -3.98 32.01 -3.12
N LEU A 27 -4.54 30.81 -2.93
CA LEU A 27 -5.88 30.46 -3.40
C LEU A 27 -6.96 31.26 -2.68
N LEU A 28 -6.84 31.48 -1.37
CA LEU A 28 -7.80 32.25 -0.59
C LEU A 28 -7.84 33.71 -1.04
N THR A 29 -6.67 34.35 -1.17
CA THR A 29 -6.58 35.75 -1.61
C THR A 29 -7.05 35.92 -3.07
N GLY A 30 -6.72 34.98 -3.96
CA GLY A 30 -7.26 34.92 -5.31
C GLY A 30 -8.78 34.80 -5.34
N ALA A 31 -9.36 33.94 -4.49
CA ALA A 31 -10.81 33.76 -4.38
C ALA A 31 -11.53 35.03 -3.89
N VAL A 32 -10.93 35.78 -2.96
CA VAL A 32 -11.46 37.08 -2.52
C VAL A 32 -11.44 38.09 -3.68
N VAL A 33 -10.34 38.19 -4.42
CA VAL A 33 -10.20 39.11 -5.57
C VAL A 33 -11.22 38.77 -6.66
N ALA A 34 -11.31 37.49 -7.05
CA ALA A 34 -12.29 37.02 -8.02
C ALA A 34 -13.72 37.31 -7.55
N GLY A 35 -14.03 37.09 -6.28
CA GLY A 35 -15.35 37.36 -5.70
C GLY A 35 -15.75 38.84 -5.79
N ILE A 36 -14.83 39.75 -5.46
CA ILE A 36 -15.06 41.20 -5.57
C ILE A 36 -15.32 41.60 -7.03
N GLY A 37 -14.52 41.11 -7.97
CA GLY A 37 -14.69 41.40 -9.40
C GLY A 37 -15.99 40.84 -9.96
N LEU A 38 -16.42 39.64 -9.54
CA LEU A 38 -17.66 39.01 -9.96
C LEU A 38 -18.89 39.84 -9.58
N LEU A 39 -18.89 40.45 -8.38
CA LEU A 39 -20.00 41.26 -7.87
C LEU A 39 -19.94 42.73 -8.26
N ARG A 40 -18.86 43.19 -8.92
CA ARG A 40 -18.70 44.59 -9.32
C ARG A 40 -19.91 45.18 -10.08
N PRO A 41 -20.58 44.47 -11.02
CA PRO A 41 -21.76 45.00 -11.73
C PRO A 41 -22.95 45.34 -10.82
N GLN A 42 -22.98 44.80 -9.59
CA GLN A 42 -24.04 45.05 -8.61
C GLN A 42 -23.85 46.34 -7.81
N LEU A 43 -22.73 47.05 -8.03
CA LEU A 43 -22.41 48.28 -7.31
C LEU A 43 -22.65 49.51 -8.19
N THR A 44 -23.31 50.53 -7.66
CA THR A 44 -23.51 51.82 -8.33
C THR A 44 -22.26 52.71 -8.23
N ALA A 45 -21.53 52.62 -7.11
CA ALA A 45 -20.28 53.35 -6.87
C ALA A 45 -19.17 52.42 -6.36
N LEU A 46 -17.92 52.86 -6.50
CA LEU A 46 -16.73 52.17 -6.02
C LEU A 46 -16.19 52.85 -4.76
N PRO A 47 -16.42 52.31 -3.56
CA PRO A 47 -15.80 52.85 -2.37
C PRO A 47 -14.29 52.55 -2.39
N GLY A 48 -13.47 53.54 -2.02
CA GLY A 48 -12.01 53.40 -2.01
C GLY A 48 -11.51 52.26 -1.12
N ARG A 49 -12.23 51.93 -0.05
CA ARG A 49 -11.91 50.78 0.83
C ARG A 49 -11.99 49.44 0.10
N LEU A 50 -12.99 49.24 -0.77
CA LEU A 50 -13.12 48.01 -1.54
C LEU A 50 -11.99 47.87 -2.56
N VAL A 51 -11.62 48.98 -3.21
CA VAL A 51 -10.47 49.01 -4.13
C VAL A 51 -9.18 48.70 -3.39
N LEU A 52 -8.96 49.30 -2.22
CA LEU A 52 -7.77 49.06 -1.41
C LEU A 52 -7.65 47.58 -0.97
N VAL A 53 -8.74 46.98 -0.49
CA VAL A 53 -8.76 45.55 -0.12
C VAL A 53 -8.52 44.64 -1.32
N ALA A 54 -9.15 44.93 -2.47
CA ALA A 54 -8.95 44.16 -3.70
C ALA A 54 -7.50 44.26 -4.19
N SER A 55 -6.91 45.46 -4.19
CA SER A 55 -5.52 45.69 -4.58
C SER A 55 -4.54 45.03 -3.61
N ALA A 56 -4.78 45.11 -2.30
CA ALA A 56 -3.93 44.47 -1.30
C ALA A 56 -3.96 42.93 -1.42
N ALA A 57 -5.16 42.34 -1.52
CA ALA A 57 -5.30 40.89 -1.72
C ALA A 57 -4.69 40.43 -3.06
N SER A 58 -4.84 41.23 -4.12
CA SER A 58 -4.20 40.97 -5.42
C SER A 58 -2.68 41.02 -5.34
N ALA A 59 -2.11 42.02 -4.66
CA ALA A 59 -0.66 42.11 -4.47
C ALA A 59 -0.10 40.92 -3.67
N VAL A 60 -0.79 40.51 -2.60
CA VAL A 60 -0.41 39.32 -1.81
C VAL A 60 -0.49 38.06 -2.67
N SER A 61 -1.59 37.85 -3.38
CA SER A 61 -1.78 36.70 -4.28
C SER A 61 -0.71 36.66 -5.38
N ALA A 62 -0.44 37.78 -6.06
CA ALA A 62 0.59 37.87 -7.08
C ALA A 62 2.00 37.58 -6.53
N ALA A 63 2.34 38.13 -5.36
CA ALA A 63 3.62 37.87 -4.71
C ALA A 63 3.77 36.39 -4.36
N LEU A 64 2.73 35.77 -3.79
CA LEU A 64 2.73 34.34 -3.47
C LEU A 64 2.84 33.46 -4.71
N ALA A 65 2.21 33.82 -5.83
CA ALA A 65 2.33 33.09 -7.09
C ALA A 65 3.79 33.11 -7.60
N VAL A 66 4.47 34.25 -7.53
CA VAL A 66 5.89 34.37 -7.89
C VAL A 66 6.78 33.56 -6.96
N VAL A 67 6.57 33.66 -5.63
CA VAL A 67 7.32 32.89 -4.64
C VAL A 67 7.12 31.38 -4.84
N SER A 68 5.91 30.94 -5.22
CA SER A 68 5.59 29.52 -5.43
C SER A 68 6.36 28.90 -6.61
N VAL A 69 6.79 29.69 -7.61
CA VAL A 69 7.67 29.19 -8.68
C VAL A 69 9.03 28.78 -8.12
N ALA A 70 9.58 29.56 -7.18
CA ALA A 70 10.89 29.30 -6.59
C ALA A 70 10.85 28.29 -5.43
N ALA A 71 9.75 28.25 -4.68
CA ALA A 71 9.64 27.48 -3.43
C ALA A 71 8.90 26.14 -3.57
N ALA A 72 8.11 25.96 -4.64
CA ALA A 72 7.23 24.80 -4.81
C ALA A 72 7.23 24.23 -6.24
N ASP A 73 8.24 24.57 -7.04
CA ASP A 73 8.44 24.11 -8.43
C ASP A 73 7.20 24.25 -9.33
N VAL A 74 6.38 25.28 -9.08
CA VAL A 74 5.18 25.54 -9.88
C VAL A 74 5.58 25.99 -11.29
N HIS A 75 4.92 25.44 -12.30
CA HIS A 75 5.17 25.80 -13.70
C HIS A 75 4.97 27.31 -13.93
N TRP A 76 6.01 27.99 -14.41
CA TRP A 76 6.06 29.45 -14.53
C TRP A 76 4.91 30.05 -15.37
N LEU A 77 4.43 29.34 -16.40
CA LEU A 77 3.25 29.76 -17.19
C LEU A 77 1.99 29.88 -16.33
N GLY A 78 1.75 28.95 -15.41
CA GLY A 78 0.60 28.99 -14.51
C GLY A 78 0.69 30.19 -13.56
N ALA A 79 1.85 30.39 -12.95
CA ALA A 79 2.11 31.54 -12.08
C ALA A 79 1.97 32.88 -12.82
N LEU A 80 2.49 32.99 -14.04
CA LEU A 80 2.34 34.18 -14.88
C LEU A 80 0.87 34.46 -15.20
N GLY A 81 0.11 33.44 -15.60
CA GLY A 81 -1.33 33.55 -15.83
C GLY A 81 -2.07 34.04 -14.58
N HIS A 82 -1.73 33.50 -13.41
CA HIS A 82 -2.31 33.91 -12.13
C HIS A 82 -2.02 35.38 -11.81
N VAL A 83 -0.76 35.80 -11.90
CA VAL A 83 -0.32 37.19 -11.64
C VAL A 83 -1.06 38.17 -12.55
N LEU A 84 -1.16 37.85 -13.85
CA LEU A 84 -1.85 38.71 -14.82
C LEU A 84 -3.35 38.82 -14.52
N LEU A 85 -4.02 37.69 -14.27
CA LEU A 85 -5.47 37.68 -14.00
C LEU A 85 -5.80 38.34 -12.66
N VAL A 86 -5.03 38.08 -11.61
CA VAL A 86 -5.27 38.66 -10.28
C VAL A 86 -5.00 40.16 -10.25
N ALA A 87 -4.05 40.68 -11.04
CA ALA A 87 -3.79 42.11 -11.18
C ALA A 87 -4.82 42.80 -12.09
N ALA A 88 -5.35 42.10 -13.10
CA ALA A 88 -6.36 42.63 -14.01
C ALA A 88 -7.67 42.99 -13.29
N VAL A 89 -8.09 42.20 -12.30
CA VAL A 89 -9.35 42.44 -11.56
C VAL A 89 -9.39 43.83 -10.91
N PRO A 90 -8.47 44.23 -10.00
CA PRO A 90 -8.49 45.56 -9.39
C PRO A 90 -8.31 46.68 -10.42
N ALA A 91 -7.44 46.49 -11.44
CA ALA A 91 -7.22 47.47 -12.49
C ALA A 91 -8.48 47.76 -13.33
N LEU A 92 -9.35 46.75 -13.49
CA LEU A 92 -10.57 46.86 -14.28
C LEU A 92 -11.80 47.19 -13.45
N LEU A 93 -11.71 47.38 -12.12
CA LEU A 93 -12.88 47.65 -11.28
C LEU A 93 -13.71 48.85 -11.76
N ALA A 94 -13.10 49.88 -12.34
CA ALA A 94 -13.81 51.02 -12.93
C ALA A 94 -14.77 50.62 -14.08
N ARG A 95 -14.50 49.50 -14.76
CA ARG A 95 -15.26 48.95 -15.89
C ARG A 95 -15.98 47.66 -15.47
N PRO A 96 -17.24 47.73 -15.01
CA PRO A 96 -17.89 46.63 -14.30
C PRO A 96 -17.98 45.33 -15.12
N VAL A 97 -18.22 45.43 -16.43
CA VAL A 97 -18.30 44.26 -17.33
C VAL A 97 -16.92 43.61 -17.50
N ALA A 98 -15.86 44.41 -17.68
CA ALA A 98 -14.50 43.90 -17.85
C ALA A 98 -13.98 43.24 -16.57
N ALA A 99 -14.21 43.87 -15.40
CA ALA A 99 -13.86 43.28 -14.10
C ALA A 99 -14.52 41.92 -13.87
N ARG A 100 -15.79 41.77 -14.26
CA ARG A 100 -16.53 40.50 -14.13
C ARG A 100 -15.86 39.39 -14.96
N TRP A 101 -15.52 39.66 -16.21
CA TRP A 101 -14.90 38.65 -17.08
C TRP A 101 -13.48 38.29 -16.64
N ALA A 102 -12.68 39.27 -16.20
CA ALA A 102 -11.38 39.00 -15.58
C ALA A 102 -11.52 38.12 -14.33
N ALA A 103 -12.52 38.40 -13.49
CA ALA A 103 -12.81 37.59 -12.30
C ALA A 103 -13.30 36.17 -12.63
N VAL A 104 -14.10 35.99 -13.68
CA VAL A 104 -14.50 34.66 -14.16
C VAL A 104 -13.28 33.88 -14.64
N ALA A 105 -12.39 34.51 -15.41
CA ALA A 105 -11.15 33.87 -15.86
C ALA A 105 -10.24 33.49 -14.67
N LEU A 106 -10.10 34.37 -13.67
CA LEU A 106 -9.38 34.07 -12.44
C LEU A 106 -10.05 32.92 -11.67
N GLY A 107 -11.37 32.91 -11.54
CA GLY A 107 -12.12 31.84 -10.89
C GLY A 107 -11.93 30.48 -11.57
N LEU A 108 -11.94 30.45 -12.91
CA LEU A 108 -11.63 29.24 -13.68
C LEU A 108 -10.19 28.77 -13.44
N LEU A 109 -9.23 29.69 -13.38
CA LEU A 109 -7.85 29.35 -13.04
C LEU A 109 -7.74 28.75 -11.63
N LEU A 110 -8.42 29.32 -10.64
CA LEU A 110 -8.46 28.76 -9.28
C LEU A 110 -9.04 27.34 -9.27
N VAL A 111 -10.09 27.07 -10.07
CA VAL A 111 -10.62 25.71 -10.23
C VAL A 111 -9.52 24.79 -10.77
N VAL A 112 -8.81 25.18 -11.82
CA VAL A 112 -7.71 24.38 -12.39
C VAL A 112 -6.59 24.14 -11.36
N GLU A 113 -6.20 25.16 -10.60
CA GLU A 113 -5.15 25.05 -9.57
C GLU A 113 -5.57 24.19 -8.38
N THR A 114 -6.86 24.13 -8.04
CA THR A 114 -7.40 23.25 -6.99
C THR A 114 -7.61 21.82 -7.47
N THR A 115 -7.93 21.63 -8.75
CA THR A 115 -8.28 20.33 -9.34
C THR A 115 -7.12 19.59 -9.97
N ALA A 116 -5.93 20.19 -10.09
CA ALA A 116 -4.79 19.60 -10.77
C ALA A 116 -4.58 18.12 -10.38
N GLY A 117 -4.72 17.21 -11.35
CA GLY A 117 -4.59 15.76 -11.17
C GLY A 117 -5.90 15.00 -10.87
N ARG A 118 -7.05 15.68 -10.74
CA ARG A 118 -8.37 15.09 -10.49
C ARG A 118 -9.27 15.15 -11.72
N SER A 119 -10.17 14.18 -11.87
CA SER A 119 -11.12 14.11 -13.00
C SER A 119 -12.50 13.61 -12.56
N GLY A 120 -13.48 13.67 -13.46
CA GLY A 120 -14.83 13.16 -13.22
C GLY A 120 -15.60 13.93 -12.14
N VAL A 121 -16.17 13.20 -11.18
CA VAL A 121 -17.00 13.76 -10.11
C VAL A 121 -16.21 14.73 -9.22
N ASP A 122 -14.94 14.42 -8.96
CA ASP A 122 -14.08 15.24 -8.10
C ASP A 122 -13.84 16.63 -8.69
N PHE A 123 -13.62 16.71 -10.01
CA PHE A 123 -13.49 17.97 -10.72
C PHE A 123 -14.78 18.81 -10.63
N ALA A 124 -15.95 18.17 -10.74
CA ALA A 124 -17.24 18.86 -10.63
C ALA A 124 -17.47 19.39 -9.20
N LEU A 125 -17.14 18.60 -8.17
CA LEU A 125 -17.25 19.03 -6.77
C LEU A 125 -16.32 20.20 -6.48
N ASP A 126 -15.06 20.13 -6.89
CA ASP A 126 -14.09 21.21 -6.72
C ASP A 126 -14.55 22.50 -7.44
N THR A 127 -15.08 22.37 -8.67
CA THR A 127 -15.60 23.51 -9.44
C THR A 127 -16.72 24.23 -8.69
N VAL A 128 -17.71 23.48 -8.20
CA VAL A 128 -18.85 24.05 -7.47
C VAL A 128 -18.40 24.66 -6.15
N TYR A 129 -17.51 23.98 -5.40
CA TYR A 129 -17.05 24.45 -4.10
C TYR A 129 -16.23 25.74 -4.22
N VAL A 130 -15.30 25.81 -5.18
CA VAL A 130 -14.50 27.01 -5.45
C VAL A 130 -15.40 28.16 -5.92
N ALA A 131 -16.26 27.94 -6.91
CA ALA A 131 -17.15 28.99 -7.43
C ALA A 131 -18.10 29.53 -6.36
N ALA A 132 -18.69 28.67 -5.54
CA ALA A 132 -19.57 29.08 -4.45
C ALA A 132 -18.80 29.84 -3.35
N SER A 133 -17.59 29.39 -2.98
CA SER A 133 -16.72 30.07 -2.01
C SER A 133 -16.30 31.46 -2.50
N THR A 134 -15.85 31.57 -3.76
CA THR A 134 -15.49 32.84 -4.41
C THR A 134 -16.66 33.82 -4.41
N ALA A 135 -17.86 33.38 -4.81
CA ALA A 135 -19.06 34.22 -4.80
C ALA A 135 -19.43 34.66 -3.38
N TRP A 136 -19.32 33.77 -2.40
CA TRP A 136 -19.64 34.04 -1.00
C TRP A 136 -18.67 35.04 -0.38
N LEU A 137 -17.35 34.84 -0.57
CA LEU A 137 -16.30 35.75 -0.08
C LEU A 137 -16.42 37.15 -0.71
N GLY A 138 -16.72 37.21 -2.01
CA GLY A 138 -17.05 38.48 -2.68
C GLY A 138 -18.24 39.18 -2.03
N LEU A 139 -19.31 38.43 -1.74
CA LEU A 139 -20.53 38.98 -1.14
C LEU A 139 -20.25 39.51 0.27
N ALA A 140 -19.42 38.81 1.05
CA ALA A 140 -18.98 39.27 2.36
C ALA A 140 -18.15 40.56 2.28
N ALA A 141 -17.17 40.62 1.37
CA ALA A 141 -16.37 41.83 1.18
C ALA A 141 -17.22 43.03 0.76
N VAL A 142 -18.14 42.85 -0.20
CA VAL A 142 -19.06 43.89 -0.66
C VAL A 142 -19.99 44.35 0.46
N THR A 143 -20.60 43.42 1.20
CA THR A 143 -21.54 43.78 2.27
C THR A 143 -20.87 44.44 3.46
N ALA A 144 -19.61 44.11 3.76
CA ALA A 144 -18.83 44.72 4.83
C ALA A 144 -18.23 46.09 4.48
N LEU A 145 -17.85 46.30 3.21
CA LEU A 145 -17.08 47.48 2.79
C LEU A 145 -17.89 48.52 2.01
N VAL A 146 -19.07 48.16 1.49
CA VAL A 146 -19.91 49.04 0.65
C VAL A 146 -21.19 49.45 1.40
N PRO A 147 -21.53 50.75 1.47
CA PRO A 147 -22.81 51.24 1.97
C PRO A 147 -24.03 50.59 1.29
N ALA A 148 -25.17 50.52 1.98
CA ALA A 148 -26.37 49.81 1.47
C ALA A 148 -27.04 50.51 0.28
N ASP A 149 -27.03 51.84 0.27
CA ASP A 149 -27.52 52.73 -0.79
C ASP A 149 -26.74 52.59 -2.11
N GLN A 150 -25.51 52.06 -2.05
CA GLN A 150 -24.65 51.86 -3.22
C GLN A 150 -24.76 50.46 -3.83
N ARG A 151 -25.63 49.60 -3.29
CA ARG A 151 -25.84 48.22 -3.73
C ARG A 151 -27.16 48.09 -4.49
N ARG A 152 -27.12 47.49 -5.67
CA ARG A 152 -28.33 47.24 -6.50
C ARG A 152 -29.14 46.02 -6.07
N ALA A 153 -28.55 45.11 -5.29
CA ALA A 153 -29.14 43.81 -4.99
C ALA A 153 -29.73 43.74 -3.57
N PRO A 154 -31.07 43.65 -3.41
CA PRO A 154 -31.72 43.56 -2.10
C PRO A 154 -31.72 42.14 -1.49
N ARG A 155 -31.20 41.11 -2.19
CA ARG A 155 -31.31 39.68 -1.80
C ARG A 155 -30.01 39.06 -1.26
N ALA A 156 -29.15 39.85 -0.62
CA ALA A 156 -27.89 39.34 -0.08
C ALA A 156 -28.09 38.17 0.90
N ASP A 157 -29.14 38.23 1.74
CA ASP A 157 -29.42 37.20 2.75
C ASP A 157 -29.91 35.86 2.13
N GLN A 158 -30.60 35.89 0.98
CA GLN A 158 -30.98 34.66 0.28
C GLN A 158 -29.77 34.01 -0.40
N LEU A 159 -28.89 34.83 -1.00
CA LEU A 159 -27.69 34.34 -1.67
C LEU A 159 -26.69 33.70 -0.71
N THR A 160 -26.51 34.26 0.50
CA THR A 160 -25.64 33.66 1.51
C THR A 160 -26.13 32.29 1.96
N VAL A 161 -27.45 32.11 2.13
CA VAL A 161 -28.07 30.82 2.48
C VAL A 161 -27.93 29.82 1.33
N THR A 162 -28.19 30.22 0.08
CA THR A 162 -28.06 29.31 -1.07
C THR A 162 -26.62 28.88 -1.32
N LEU A 163 -25.65 29.80 -1.21
CA LEU A 163 -24.24 29.49 -1.41
C LEU A 163 -23.68 28.67 -0.26
N GLY A 164 -24.03 28.99 0.99
CA GLY A 164 -23.64 28.20 2.16
C GLY A 164 -24.24 26.79 2.13
N GLY A 165 -25.51 26.67 1.73
CA GLY A 165 -26.17 25.38 1.50
C GLY A 165 -25.50 24.57 0.39
N ALA A 166 -25.14 25.20 -0.73
CA ALA A 166 -24.40 24.53 -1.82
C ALA A 166 -23.03 24.01 -1.35
N LEU A 167 -22.27 24.83 -0.62
CA LEU A 167 -20.98 24.43 -0.04
C LEU A 167 -21.14 23.25 0.92
N ALA A 168 -22.15 23.30 1.79
CA ALA A 168 -22.44 22.21 2.72
C ALA A 168 -22.81 20.90 2.01
N VAL A 169 -23.65 20.96 0.97
CA VAL A 169 -24.04 19.77 0.19
C VAL A 169 -22.85 19.19 -0.55
N VAL A 170 -22.05 20.01 -1.23
CA VAL A 170 -20.84 19.54 -1.94
C VAL A 170 -19.83 18.96 -0.96
N GLY A 171 -19.62 19.62 0.18
CA GLY A 171 -18.84 19.11 1.30
C GLY A 171 -19.31 17.73 1.76
N ALA A 172 -20.61 17.57 2.00
CA ALA A 172 -21.21 16.32 2.45
C ALA A 172 -21.05 15.20 1.41
N VAL A 173 -21.27 15.50 0.12
CA VAL A 173 -21.06 14.54 -0.98
C VAL A 173 -19.61 14.07 -0.99
N ARG A 174 -18.64 14.98 -0.86
CA ARG A 174 -17.21 14.64 -0.81
C ARG A 174 -16.86 13.81 0.43
N LEU A 175 -17.39 14.15 1.60
CA LEU A 175 -17.18 13.39 2.83
C LEU A 175 -17.73 11.96 2.69
N VAL A 176 -18.93 11.78 2.12
CA VAL A 176 -19.52 10.46 1.88
C VAL A 176 -18.74 9.69 0.82
N SER A 177 -18.39 10.31 -0.31
CA SER A 177 -17.66 9.64 -1.40
C SER A 177 -16.22 9.29 -1.02
N SER A 178 -15.64 9.94 0.00
CA SER A 178 -14.33 9.58 0.55
C SER A 178 -14.32 8.24 1.31
N GLY A 179 -15.50 7.70 1.66
CA GLY A 179 -15.62 6.50 2.50
C GLY A 179 -15.33 6.74 3.99
N LEU A 180 -14.97 7.97 4.39
CA LEU A 180 -14.64 8.30 5.78
C LEU A 180 -15.86 8.71 6.62
N ALA A 181 -16.98 9.08 6.00
CA ALA A 181 -18.13 9.70 6.70
C ALA A 181 -18.67 8.92 7.91
N PHE A 182 -18.58 7.58 7.88
CA PHE A 182 -19.14 6.69 8.90
C PHE A 182 -18.06 5.90 9.66
N ASP A 183 -16.81 6.38 9.61
CA ASP A 183 -15.64 5.71 10.14
C ASP A 183 -14.99 6.56 11.25
N ARG A 184 -14.36 5.94 12.25
CA ARG A 184 -13.53 6.62 13.27
C ARG A 184 -12.44 7.51 12.66
N ARG A 185 -11.94 7.19 11.47
CA ARG A 185 -10.96 8.01 10.73
C ARG A 185 -11.48 9.41 10.42
N VAL A 186 -12.79 9.65 10.46
CA VAL A 186 -13.38 10.98 10.30
C VAL A 186 -12.93 11.96 11.38
N VAL A 187 -12.71 11.48 12.60
CA VAL A 187 -12.23 12.29 13.74
C VAL A 187 -10.78 11.98 14.11
N GLY A 188 -10.29 10.77 13.80
CA GLY A 188 -8.94 10.32 14.15
C GLY A 188 -7.86 10.67 13.11
N SER A 189 -8.22 11.15 11.92
CA SER A 189 -7.25 11.50 10.87
C SER A 189 -7.31 12.97 10.48
N ALA A 190 -6.17 13.53 10.06
CA ALA A 190 -6.11 14.90 9.54
C ALA A 190 -7.04 15.10 8.33
N LEU A 191 -7.13 14.12 7.42
CA LEU A 191 -8.02 14.20 6.26
C LEU A 191 -9.49 14.24 6.69
N GLY A 192 -9.87 13.39 7.65
CA GLY A 192 -11.21 13.37 8.23
C GLY A 192 -11.59 14.73 8.84
N LEU A 193 -10.71 15.30 9.67
CA LEU A 193 -10.93 16.61 10.29
C LEU A 193 -11.08 17.73 9.25
N VAL A 194 -10.25 17.72 8.21
CA VAL A 194 -10.31 18.69 7.11
C VAL A 194 -11.63 18.56 6.32
N LEU A 195 -12.06 17.32 6.01
CA LEU A 195 -13.35 17.08 5.37
C LEU A 195 -14.51 17.55 6.25
N VAL A 196 -14.50 17.22 7.54
CA VAL A 196 -15.51 17.68 8.50
C VAL A 196 -15.54 19.20 8.57
N ALA A 197 -14.39 19.88 8.62
CA ALA A 197 -14.32 21.34 8.62
C ALA A 197 -14.92 21.95 7.35
N ALA A 198 -14.66 21.36 6.18
CA ALA A 198 -15.23 21.80 4.91
C ALA A 198 -16.76 21.64 4.84
N VAL A 199 -17.36 20.74 5.63
CA VAL A 199 -18.83 20.60 5.72
C VAL A 199 -19.42 21.44 6.85
N ALA A 200 -18.87 21.32 8.05
CA ALA A 200 -19.41 21.90 9.27
C ALA A 200 -19.31 23.43 9.28
N LEU A 201 -18.23 24.01 8.75
CA LEU A 201 -18.08 25.47 8.74
C LEU A 201 -19.13 26.15 7.83
N PRO A 202 -19.33 25.77 6.56
CA PRO A 202 -20.41 26.33 5.74
C PRO A 202 -21.81 26.05 6.33
N LEU A 203 -22.04 24.88 6.93
CA LEU A 203 -23.31 24.57 7.61
C LEU A 203 -23.59 25.52 8.77
N LEU A 204 -22.60 25.75 9.65
CA LEU A 204 -22.72 26.67 10.78
C LEU A 204 -22.98 28.10 10.29
N VAL A 205 -22.29 28.53 9.23
CA VAL A 205 -22.52 29.86 8.62
C VAL A 205 -23.94 29.97 8.06
N THR A 206 -24.44 28.92 7.40
CA THR A 206 -25.80 28.89 6.85
C THR A 206 -26.85 28.93 7.95
N ALA A 207 -26.68 28.13 9.01
CA ALA A 207 -27.57 28.14 10.18
C ALA A 207 -27.58 29.50 10.89
N LEU A 208 -26.39 30.10 11.08
CA LEU A 208 -26.28 31.45 11.65
C LEU A 208 -26.96 32.50 10.75
N ALA A 209 -26.84 32.39 9.43
CA ALA A 209 -27.48 33.32 8.49
C ALA A 209 -29.01 33.27 8.59
N VAL A 210 -29.59 32.10 8.83
CA VAL A 210 -31.03 31.92 9.04
C VAL A 210 -31.49 32.48 10.39
N VAL A 211 -30.72 32.27 11.47
CA VAL A 211 -31.15 32.60 12.84
C VAL A 211 -30.77 34.01 13.30
N ARG A 212 -29.60 34.53 12.87
CA ARG A 212 -29.06 35.85 13.25
C ARG A 212 -28.32 36.52 12.10
N ALA A 213 -29.08 37.07 11.14
CA ALA A 213 -28.56 37.68 9.91
C ALA A 213 -27.44 38.73 10.11
N GLY A 214 -27.45 39.50 11.22
CA GLY A 214 -26.42 40.51 11.52
C GLY A 214 -25.07 39.92 11.97
N THR A 215 -25.09 38.89 12.81
CA THR A 215 -23.89 38.23 13.35
C THR A 215 -23.28 37.26 12.34
N ALA A 216 -24.13 36.62 11.53
CA ALA A 216 -23.75 35.70 10.46
C ALA A 216 -22.86 36.36 9.39
N ARG A 217 -23.02 37.66 9.12
CA ARG A 217 -22.21 38.36 8.12
C ARG A 217 -20.76 38.56 8.54
N ARG A 218 -20.50 38.86 9.83
CA ARG A 218 -19.13 39.08 10.33
C ARG A 218 -18.37 37.77 10.49
N TRP A 219 -19.01 36.77 11.07
CA TRP A 219 -18.37 35.48 11.33
C TRP A 219 -18.47 34.50 10.16
N GLY A 220 -19.44 34.70 9.27
CA GLY A 220 -19.62 33.85 8.10
C GLY A 220 -18.45 33.88 7.12
N ALA A 221 -17.82 35.05 6.96
CA ALA A 221 -16.63 35.19 6.12
C ALA A 221 -15.46 34.38 6.64
N VAL A 222 -15.27 34.37 7.96
CA VAL A 222 -14.26 33.55 8.61
C VAL A 222 -14.58 32.07 8.42
N GLY A 223 -15.83 31.66 8.64
CA GLY A 223 -16.25 30.27 8.46
C GLY A 223 -16.09 29.75 7.03
N VAL A 224 -16.52 30.52 6.03
CA VAL A 224 -16.37 30.13 4.61
C VAL A 224 -14.92 30.19 4.15
N ALA A 225 -14.13 31.18 4.59
CA ALA A 225 -12.70 31.22 4.31
C ALA A 225 -11.98 29.99 4.91
N ALA A 226 -12.27 29.65 6.16
CA ALA A 226 -11.72 28.46 6.81
C ALA A 226 -12.19 27.16 6.15
N GLY A 227 -13.46 27.08 5.73
CA GLY A 227 -13.97 25.94 4.95
C GLY A 227 -13.34 25.82 3.57
N PHE A 228 -12.99 26.93 2.92
CA PHE A 228 -12.26 26.95 1.65
C PHE A 228 -10.79 26.52 1.82
N VAL A 229 -10.14 27.01 2.87
CA VAL A 229 -8.79 26.56 3.23
C VAL A 229 -8.78 25.06 3.55
N ALA A 230 -9.76 24.56 4.30
CA ALA A 230 -9.92 23.13 4.55
C ALA A 230 -10.10 22.35 3.23
N TRP A 231 -11.04 22.77 2.37
CA TRP A 231 -11.27 22.11 1.09
C TRP A 231 -10.01 22.04 0.21
N THR A 232 -9.27 23.14 0.11
CA THR A 232 -8.03 23.21 -0.69
C THR A 232 -6.91 22.37 -0.08
N ALA A 233 -6.86 22.23 1.25
CA ALA A 233 -5.90 21.36 1.95
C ALA A 233 -6.11 19.86 1.67
N ILE A 234 -7.31 19.42 1.26
CA ILE A 234 -7.60 18.01 0.93
C ILE A 234 -6.59 17.43 -0.08
N ALA A 235 -6.08 18.24 -1.01
CA ALA A 235 -5.11 17.79 -2.00
C ALA A 235 -3.72 17.47 -1.43
N ALA A 236 -3.40 17.99 -0.26
CA ALA A 236 -2.09 17.88 0.36
C ALA A 236 -2.07 16.97 1.60
N VAL A 237 -3.24 16.61 2.13
CA VAL A 237 -3.32 15.71 3.28
C VAL A 237 -3.32 14.25 2.80
N PRO A 238 -2.39 13.42 3.28
CA PRO A 238 -2.36 11.99 2.94
C PRO A 238 -3.67 11.28 3.28
N VAL A 239 -4.07 10.34 2.43
CA VAL A 239 -5.22 9.47 2.70
C VAL A 239 -4.84 8.54 3.85
N PRO A 240 -5.63 8.49 4.93
CA PRO A 240 -5.34 7.58 6.04
C PRO A 240 -5.46 6.13 5.56
N PRO A 241 -4.66 5.20 6.11
CA PRO A 241 -4.76 3.79 5.77
C PRO A 241 -6.19 3.27 5.97
N ALA A 242 -6.56 2.27 5.17
CA ALA A 242 -7.83 1.58 5.33
C ALA A 242 -7.93 0.96 6.72
N LEU A 243 -9.13 0.91 7.31
CA LEU A 243 -9.30 0.18 8.55
C LEU A 243 -9.02 -1.32 8.34
N PRO A 244 -8.46 -2.00 9.35
CA PRO A 244 -8.33 -3.45 9.33
C PRO A 244 -9.70 -4.11 9.13
N THR A 245 -9.73 -5.20 8.37
CA THR A 245 -10.93 -6.00 8.17
C THR A 245 -10.70 -7.38 8.79
N PRO A 246 -11.63 -7.88 9.61
CA PRO A 246 -11.51 -9.21 10.22
C PRO A 246 -11.20 -10.32 9.22
N GLY A 247 -10.16 -11.09 9.51
CA GLY A 247 -9.70 -12.22 8.69
C GLY A 247 -8.96 -11.87 7.41
N VAL A 248 -8.81 -10.59 7.09
CA VAL A 248 -7.93 -10.14 6.02
C VAL A 248 -6.54 -9.95 6.62
N PRO A 249 -5.51 -10.63 6.11
CA PRO A 249 -4.13 -10.40 6.52
C PRO A 249 -3.73 -8.93 6.43
N VAL A 250 -2.90 -8.47 7.37
CA VAL A 250 -2.50 -7.06 7.47
C VAL A 250 -1.04 -6.93 7.07
N LEU A 251 -0.77 -6.10 6.07
CA LEU A 251 0.58 -5.71 5.66
C LEU A 251 0.77 -4.22 5.89
N VAL A 252 1.80 -3.85 6.65
CA VAL A 252 2.10 -2.47 7.04
C VAL A 252 3.61 -2.25 7.17
N ASP A 253 4.06 -1.02 6.92
CA ASP A 253 5.41 -0.58 7.26
C ASP A 253 5.38 0.21 8.57
N LEU A 254 6.11 -0.28 9.58
CA LEU A 254 6.21 0.34 10.89
C LEU A 254 7.49 1.16 11.03
N ALA A 255 7.40 2.38 11.53
CA ALA A 255 8.55 3.26 11.77
C ALA A 255 9.13 3.01 13.16
N VAL A 256 10.01 2.03 13.29
CA VAL A 256 10.67 1.69 14.56
C VAL A 256 12.06 2.34 14.57
N GLY A 257 12.16 3.48 15.27
CA GLY A 257 13.34 4.35 15.21
C GLY A 257 13.47 5.00 13.83
N ASP A 258 14.68 4.98 13.26
CA ASP A 258 14.94 5.51 11.90
C ASP A 258 14.74 4.46 10.79
N THR A 259 14.15 3.30 11.11
CA THR A 259 14.00 2.18 10.17
C THR A 259 12.53 1.88 9.90
N LEU A 260 12.17 1.75 8.63
CA LEU A 260 10.89 1.17 8.22
C LEU A 260 10.97 -0.36 8.29
N VAL A 261 10.03 -0.95 9.01
CA VAL A 261 9.97 -2.38 9.30
C VAL A 261 8.69 -2.95 8.66
N PRO A 262 8.80 -3.60 7.48
CA PRO A 262 7.68 -4.30 6.88
C PRO A 262 7.20 -5.40 7.84
N THR A 263 5.91 -5.41 8.10
CA THR A 263 5.28 -6.30 9.09
C THR A 263 4.03 -6.92 8.47
N LEU A 264 3.95 -8.25 8.51
CA LEU A 264 2.81 -9.03 8.02
C LEU A 264 2.15 -9.75 9.19
N VAL A 265 0.85 -9.56 9.40
CA VAL A 265 0.04 -10.25 10.41
C VAL A 265 -0.98 -11.16 9.74
N THR A 266 -0.95 -12.46 10.07
CA THR A 266 -1.81 -13.50 9.49
C THR A 266 -2.34 -14.46 10.56
N PRO A 267 -3.60 -14.93 10.50
CA PRO A 267 -4.67 -14.59 9.55
C PRO A 267 -5.46 -13.30 9.90
N ASN A 268 -5.11 -12.59 10.97
CA ASN A 268 -5.90 -11.51 11.57
C ASN A 268 -7.30 -11.99 12.03
N ARG A 269 -7.32 -13.07 12.83
CA ARG A 269 -8.51 -13.66 13.46
C ARG A 269 -8.33 -13.77 14.98
N PRO A 270 -9.39 -13.93 15.77
CA PRO A 270 -9.23 -14.03 17.22
C PRO A 270 -8.48 -15.31 17.57
N GLY A 271 -7.58 -15.24 18.53
CA GLY A 271 -6.70 -16.34 18.90
C GLY A 271 -5.27 -16.14 18.40
N THR A 272 -4.56 -17.24 18.16
CA THR A 272 -3.15 -17.20 17.78
C THR A 272 -2.98 -16.73 16.33
N ASN A 273 -2.07 -15.79 16.11
CA ASN A 273 -1.68 -15.25 14.81
C ASN A 273 -0.15 -15.25 14.67
N LEU A 274 0.33 -15.28 13.42
CA LEU A 274 1.74 -15.07 13.09
C LEU A 274 1.99 -13.63 12.68
N VAL A 275 3.07 -13.09 13.23
CA VAL A 275 3.68 -11.84 12.81
C VAL A 275 5.01 -12.16 12.15
N HIS A 276 5.16 -11.77 10.89
CA HIS A 276 6.34 -12.01 10.07
C HIS A 276 7.08 -10.71 9.81
N PHE A 277 8.41 -10.79 9.91
CA PHE A 277 9.33 -9.74 9.55
C PHE A 277 10.35 -10.27 8.53
N PRO A 278 10.62 -9.56 7.42
CA PRO A 278 11.58 -9.99 6.42
C PRO A 278 13.01 -9.92 6.98
N ALA A 279 13.97 -10.56 6.32
CA ALA A 279 15.36 -10.57 6.77
C ALA A 279 15.97 -9.15 6.90
N SER A 280 15.55 -8.21 6.05
CA SER A 280 15.96 -6.79 6.07
C SER A 280 15.51 -6.04 7.33
N ALA A 281 14.49 -6.52 8.01
CA ALA A 281 14.06 -5.99 9.30
C ALA A 281 15.06 -6.34 10.43
N GLY A 282 16.12 -7.09 10.16
CA GLY A 282 17.13 -7.44 11.14
C GLY A 282 16.64 -8.43 12.19
N ARG A 283 17.34 -8.46 13.32
CA ARG A 283 17.06 -9.35 14.46
C ARG A 283 16.67 -8.50 15.67
N ASP A 284 16.25 -9.16 16.74
CA ASP A 284 15.91 -8.53 18.03
C ASP A 284 14.64 -7.65 17.99
N LEU A 285 13.68 -8.03 17.14
CA LEU A 285 12.33 -7.50 17.17
C LEU A 285 11.48 -8.25 18.18
N THR A 286 10.68 -7.51 18.93
CA THR A 286 9.69 -8.06 19.85
C THR A 286 8.32 -7.50 19.53
N VAL A 287 7.30 -8.28 19.82
CA VAL A 287 5.92 -7.96 19.53
C VAL A 287 5.07 -8.09 20.78
N ALA A 288 4.22 -7.12 21.04
CA ALA A 288 3.30 -7.15 22.18
C ALA A 288 1.92 -6.65 21.78
N VAL A 289 0.89 -7.35 22.23
CA VAL A 289 -0.50 -6.87 22.16
C VAL A 289 -0.80 -6.08 23.44
N ALA A 290 -1.66 -5.07 23.37
CA ALA A 290 -2.05 -4.29 24.55
C ALA A 290 -2.49 -5.20 25.73
N GLY A 291 -1.76 -5.13 26.85
CA GLY A 291 -2.01 -5.95 28.04
C GLY A 291 -1.51 -7.41 27.96
N GLY A 292 -0.87 -7.80 26.86
CA GLY A 292 -0.25 -9.11 26.66
C GLY A 292 1.23 -9.15 27.03
N ALA A 293 1.81 -10.35 26.95
CA ALA A 293 3.25 -10.55 27.09
C ALA A 293 4.00 -10.12 25.82
N GLU A 294 5.24 -9.69 25.99
CA GLU A 294 6.15 -9.42 24.89
C GLU A 294 6.71 -10.75 24.34
N VAL A 295 6.60 -10.95 23.04
CA VAL A 295 7.01 -12.16 22.33
C VAL A 295 8.16 -11.83 21.37
N PRO A 296 9.33 -12.47 21.50
CA PRO A 296 10.43 -12.26 20.56
C PRO A 296 10.14 -12.88 19.20
N ALA A 297 10.50 -12.18 18.13
CA ALA A 297 10.51 -12.73 16.78
C ALA A 297 11.73 -13.63 16.58
N VAL A 298 11.50 -14.89 16.22
CA VAL A 298 12.54 -15.91 16.08
C VAL A 298 12.55 -16.54 14.68
N PRO A 299 13.69 -17.05 14.19
CA PRO A 299 13.73 -17.80 12.94
C PRO A 299 12.88 -19.07 13.01
N ARG A 300 12.23 -19.41 11.90
CA ARG A 300 11.53 -20.70 11.71
C ARG A 300 12.24 -21.55 10.66
N ALA A 301 12.28 -22.85 10.87
CA ALA A 301 12.94 -23.76 9.94
C ALA A 301 12.23 -23.77 8.58
N GLY A 302 13.00 -23.60 7.50
CA GLY A 302 12.46 -23.59 6.13
C GLY A 302 11.76 -22.29 5.70
N ALA A 303 11.70 -21.28 6.56
CA ALA A 303 11.11 -19.97 6.28
C ALA A 303 12.16 -18.85 6.34
N GLU A 304 11.93 -17.78 5.58
CA GLU A 304 12.78 -16.59 5.58
C GLU A 304 12.40 -15.62 6.72
N GLY A 305 13.34 -14.79 7.16
CA GLY A 305 13.09 -13.75 8.16
C GLY A 305 12.89 -14.28 9.59
N THR A 306 12.10 -13.55 10.37
CA THR A 306 11.76 -13.88 11.77
C THR A 306 10.26 -13.82 12.01
N TRP A 307 9.80 -14.59 12.99
CA TRP A 307 8.39 -14.87 13.20
C TRP A 307 8.04 -14.81 14.69
N ALA A 308 6.92 -14.19 15.04
CA ALA A 308 6.38 -14.18 16.39
C ALA A 308 4.95 -14.75 16.39
N GLU A 309 4.64 -15.61 17.37
CA GLU A 309 3.27 -16.06 17.63
C GLU A 309 2.63 -15.13 18.65
N VAL A 310 1.51 -14.51 18.29
CA VAL A 310 0.81 -13.57 19.17
C VAL A 310 -0.64 -13.97 19.34
N GLU A 311 -1.14 -13.90 20.55
CA GLU A 311 -2.55 -14.12 20.85
C GLU A 311 -3.31 -12.79 20.69
N LEU A 312 -4.12 -12.67 19.65
CA LEU A 312 -4.93 -11.49 19.41
C LEU A 312 -6.32 -11.65 20.05
N PRO A 313 -6.80 -10.67 20.83
CA PRO A 313 -8.14 -10.71 21.41
C PRO A 313 -9.20 -10.56 20.32
N GLN A 314 -10.45 -10.87 20.66
CA GLN A 314 -11.59 -10.61 19.78
C GLN A 314 -11.81 -9.10 19.58
N GLY A 315 -12.10 -8.72 18.34
CA GLY A 315 -12.37 -7.36 17.92
C GLY A 315 -11.10 -6.54 17.74
N ARG A 316 -11.16 -5.28 18.15
CA ARG A 316 -10.09 -4.30 17.89
C ARG A 316 -8.98 -4.41 18.93
N SER A 317 -7.75 -4.35 18.46
CA SER A 317 -6.55 -4.34 19.30
C SER A 317 -5.41 -3.64 18.60
N ASP A 318 -4.40 -3.23 19.37
CA ASP A 318 -3.17 -2.67 18.82
C ASP A 318 -2.04 -3.68 19.03
N LEU A 319 -1.24 -3.88 17.99
CA LEU A 319 -0.01 -4.65 18.05
C LEU A 319 1.16 -3.66 18.07
N THR A 320 1.99 -3.73 19.10
CA THR A 320 3.20 -2.92 19.23
C THR A 320 4.40 -3.75 18.80
N VAL A 321 5.26 -3.16 17.96
CA VAL A 321 6.54 -3.74 17.58
C VAL A 321 7.65 -2.88 18.17
N THR A 322 8.61 -3.54 18.81
CA THR A 322 9.69 -2.89 19.56
C THR A 322 11.05 -3.36 19.04
N ARG A 323 12.00 -2.43 18.95
CA ARG A 323 13.43 -2.71 18.74
C ARG A 323 14.27 -1.76 19.59
N GLY A 324 15.13 -2.29 20.47
CA GLY A 324 16.10 -1.47 21.18
C GLY A 324 15.53 -0.32 22.03
N GLY A 325 14.23 -0.38 22.38
CA GLY A 325 13.52 0.66 23.12
C GLY A 325 12.65 1.58 22.24
N ASP A 326 12.87 1.60 20.92
CA ASP A 326 11.97 2.27 19.97
C ASP A 326 10.77 1.38 19.67
N THR A 327 9.60 1.99 19.53
CA THR A 327 8.33 1.25 19.33
C THR A 327 7.45 1.94 18.31
N ASP A 328 6.72 1.15 17.52
CA ASP A 328 5.60 1.62 16.72
C ASP A 328 4.40 0.67 16.83
N ARG A 329 3.23 1.08 16.36
CA ARG A 329 1.97 0.35 16.53
C ARG A 329 1.20 0.18 15.22
N VAL A 330 0.57 -0.97 15.09
CA VAL A 330 -0.43 -1.24 14.05
C VAL A 330 -1.80 -1.53 14.66
N ASP A 331 -2.82 -0.86 14.14
CA ASP A 331 -4.22 -1.16 14.42
C ASP A 331 -4.59 -2.51 13.80
N LEU A 332 -5.22 -3.39 14.57
CA LEU A 332 -5.78 -4.66 14.12
C LEU A 332 -7.28 -4.74 14.44
N ASP A 333 -7.99 -5.55 13.68
CA ASP A 333 -9.38 -5.95 13.97
C ASP A 333 -9.54 -7.41 13.57
N THR A 334 -9.65 -8.28 14.57
CA THR A 334 -9.80 -9.72 14.38
C THR A 334 -11.25 -10.16 14.23
N GLY A 335 -12.20 -9.26 14.50
CA GLY A 335 -13.63 -9.57 14.57
C GLY A 335 -13.95 -10.58 15.68
N THR A 336 -15.00 -11.36 15.49
CA THR A 336 -15.51 -12.32 16.50
C THR A 336 -15.53 -13.76 16.01
N ASP A 337 -15.26 -13.99 14.73
CA ASP A 337 -15.33 -15.31 14.12
C ASP A 337 -14.07 -16.10 14.46
N LEU A 338 -14.25 -17.13 15.28
CA LEU A 338 -13.20 -18.13 15.51
C LEU A 338 -13.19 -19.09 14.32
N VAL A 339 -12.06 -19.14 13.61
CA VAL A 339 -11.81 -20.08 12.52
C VAL A 339 -10.56 -20.87 12.89
N ASP A 340 -10.68 -22.20 12.96
CA ASP A 340 -9.55 -23.09 13.13
C ASP A 340 -8.78 -23.19 11.82
N LEU A 341 -7.84 -22.28 11.62
CA LEU A 341 -6.89 -22.31 10.52
C LEU A 341 -5.55 -22.79 11.05
N ARG A 342 -4.90 -23.71 10.32
CA ARG A 342 -3.51 -24.13 10.60
C ARG A 342 -2.48 -23.05 10.22
N ALA A 343 -2.91 -21.79 10.16
CA ALA A 343 -2.13 -20.64 9.73
C ALA A 343 -0.99 -20.25 10.67
N THR A 344 -0.97 -20.79 11.90
CA THR A 344 0.10 -20.52 12.89
C THR A 344 1.02 -21.70 13.17
N GLY A 345 0.64 -22.90 12.72
CA GLY A 345 1.41 -24.13 12.91
C GLY A 345 2.68 -24.21 12.03
N PRO A 346 3.23 -25.42 11.86
CA PRO A 346 4.43 -25.67 11.05
C PRO A 346 4.35 -25.15 9.59
N ASP A 347 3.14 -25.16 9.00
CA ASP A 347 2.87 -24.67 7.64
C ASP A 347 2.42 -23.20 7.61
N GLY A 348 2.39 -22.53 8.76
CA GLY A 348 1.98 -21.14 8.89
C GLY A 348 2.77 -20.18 8.00
N PRO A 349 4.11 -20.29 7.90
CA PRO A 349 4.90 -19.45 6.99
C PRO A 349 4.48 -19.55 5.52
N GLU A 350 4.09 -20.74 5.06
CA GLU A 350 3.61 -20.90 3.69
C GLU A 350 2.25 -20.23 3.49
N CYS A 351 1.35 -20.39 4.46
CA CYS A 351 0.04 -19.72 4.47
C CYS A 351 0.19 -18.19 4.49
N ALA A 352 1.15 -17.67 5.27
CA ALA A 352 1.49 -16.26 5.29
C ALA A 352 2.09 -15.77 3.95
N SER A 353 2.94 -16.57 3.29
CA SER A 353 3.50 -16.22 1.98
C SER A 353 2.42 -16.15 0.88
N ALA A 354 1.41 -17.03 0.94
CA ALA A 354 0.25 -16.98 0.05
C ALA A 354 -0.58 -15.71 0.30
N ALA A 355 -0.85 -15.39 1.57
CA ALA A 355 -1.50 -14.14 1.96
C ALA A 355 -0.75 -12.90 1.46
N LEU A 356 0.57 -12.88 1.62
CA LEU A 356 1.43 -11.81 1.12
C LEU A 356 1.29 -11.63 -0.40
N GLY A 357 1.32 -12.72 -1.16
CA GLY A 357 1.10 -12.68 -2.61
C GLY A 357 -0.22 -12.03 -3.01
N SER A 358 -1.31 -12.30 -2.28
CA SER A 358 -2.61 -11.65 -2.51
C SER A 358 -2.59 -10.15 -2.18
N LEU A 359 -2.00 -9.78 -1.03
CA LEU A 359 -1.87 -8.38 -0.60
C LEU A 359 -1.02 -7.54 -1.56
N VAL A 360 0.08 -8.10 -2.06
CA VAL A 360 0.97 -7.46 -3.05
C VAL A 360 0.25 -7.21 -4.38
N ALA A 361 -0.74 -8.04 -4.73
CA ALA A 361 -1.59 -7.81 -5.89
C ALA A 361 -2.74 -6.82 -5.61
N GLY A 362 -2.84 -6.27 -4.40
CA GLY A 362 -3.93 -5.38 -3.98
C GLY A 362 -5.23 -6.09 -3.65
N ARG A 363 -5.24 -7.43 -3.57
CA ARG A 363 -6.42 -8.20 -3.13
C ARG A 363 -6.43 -8.32 -1.62
N ARG A 364 -7.62 -8.17 -1.04
CA ARG A 364 -7.86 -8.14 0.41
C ARG A 364 -8.86 -9.21 0.79
N ASP A 365 -8.55 -10.43 0.38
CA ASP A 365 -9.41 -11.58 0.58
C ASP A 365 -9.26 -12.10 2.01
N THR A 366 -10.38 -12.53 2.61
CA THR A 366 -10.34 -13.20 3.90
C THR A 366 -9.68 -14.56 3.76
N LEU A 367 -8.70 -14.85 4.62
CA LEU A 367 -8.05 -16.16 4.62
C LEU A 367 -9.03 -17.20 5.18
N THR A 368 -9.40 -18.18 4.35
CA THR A 368 -10.38 -19.22 4.68
C THR A 368 -9.80 -20.63 4.65
N ALA A 369 -8.64 -20.81 4.01
CA ALA A 369 -7.88 -22.04 3.96
C ALA A 369 -6.40 -21.71 3.76
N CYS A 370 -5.53 -22.61 4.19
CA CYS A 370 -4.09 -22.56 3.94
C CYS A 370 -3.69 -23.52 2.82
N PRO A 371 -2.61 -23.25 2.07
CA PRO A 371 -2.14 -24.15 1.01
C PRO A 371 -1.85 -25.59 1.49
N GLY A 372 -1.47 -25.77 2.75
CA GLY A 372 -1.24 -27.08 3.36
C GLY A 372 -2.51 -27.93 3.56
N ASP A 373 -3.71 -27.36 3.41
CA ASP A 373 -4.97 -28.04 3.71
C ASP A 373 -5.42 -29.01 2.59
N ALA A 374 -4.88 -28.89 1.38
CA ALA A 374 -5.22 -29.78 0.27
C ALA A 374 -4.10 -29.91 -0.77
N LEU A 375 -4.01 -31.07 -1.43
CA LEU A 375 -3.16 -31.26 -2.61
C LEU A 375 -3.94 -30.86 -3.87
N SER A 376 -3.38 -29.95 -4.67
CA SER A 376 -3.99 -29.55 -5.94
C SER A 376 -3.89 -30.68 -6.99
N PRO A 377 -4.82 -30.76 -7.94
CA PRO A 377 -4.71 -31.71 -9.06
C PRO A 377 -3.43 -31.55 -9.88
N GLN A 378 -2.96 -30.31 -10.05
CA GLN A 378 -1.72 -30.00 -10.76
C GLN A 378 -0.49 -30.57 -10.07
N ASP A 379 -0.46 -30.48 -8.73
CA ASP A 379 0.65 -31.00 -7.93
C ASP A 379 0.59 -32.53 -7.84
N ASP A 380 -0.61 -33.14 -7.76
CA ASP A 380 -0.80 -34.60 -7.89
C ASP A 380 -0.19 -35.12 -9.21
N GLU A 381 -0.52 -34.48 -10.34
CA GLU A 381 0.04 -34.83 -11.66
C GLU A 381 1.57 -34.67 -11.69
N ALA A 382 2.10 -33.57 -11.16
CA ALA A 382 3.53 -33.29 -11.13
C ALA A 382 4.31 -34.34 -10.32
N LEU A 383 3.76 -34.79 -9.18
CA LEU A 383 4.37 -35.82 -8.34
C LEU A 383 4.35 -37.20 -9.00
N ARG A 384 3.26 -37.60 -9.68
CA ARG A 384 3.25 -38.86 -10.43
C ARG A 384 4.31 -38.88 -11.53
N LYS A 385 4.38 -37.79 -12.28
CA LYS A 385 5.36 -37.61 -13.36
C LYS A 385 6.80 -37.58 -12.87
N LEU A 386 7.04 -37.02 -11.69
CA LEU A 386 8.34 -37.09 -11.02
C LEU A 386 8.75 -38.54 -10.75
N VAL A 387 7.85 -39.38 -10.24
CA VAL A 387 8.14 -40.80 -9.96
C VAL A 387 8.43 -41.57 -11.26
N GLY A 388 7.65 -41.34 -12.31
CA GLY A 388 7.92 -41.90 -13.64
C GLY A 388 9.28 -41.47 -14.20
N PHE A 389 9.64 -40.20 -14.02
CA PHE A 389 10.96 -39.69 -14.39
C PHE A 389 12.11 -40.39 -13.64
N LEU A 390 11.97 -40.60 -12.32
CA LEU A 390 12.96 -41.32 -11.51
C LEU A 390 13.16 -42.75 -12.00
N LYS A 391 12.07 -43.45 -12.33
CA LYS A 391 12.14 -44.79 -12.91
C LYS A 391 12.88 -44.79 -14.25
N ALA A 392 12.55 -43.85 -15.14
CA ALA A 392 13.21 -43.72 -16.44
C ALA A 392 14.71 -43.41 -16.31
N ARG A 393 15.12 -42.71 -15.24
CA ARG A 393 16.53 -42.44 -14.92
C ARG A 393 17.27 -43.65 -14.32
N GLY A 394 16.56 -44.73 -14.00
CA GLY A 394 17.16 -45.96 -13.49
C GLY A 394 17.21 -46.09 -11.97
N ALA A 395 16.55 -45.20 -11.22
CA ALA A 395 16.48 -45.33 -9.76
C ALA A 395 15.87 -46.70 -9.37
N ALA A 396 16.43 -47.36 -8.36
CA ALA A 396 15.90 -48.64 -7.87
C ALA A 396 14.92 -48.45 -6.70
N GLY A 397 15.01 -47.32 -6.01
CA GLY A 397 14.13 -46.96 -4.91
C GLY A 397 14.04 -45.46 -4.65
N VAL A 398 13.07 -45.10 -3.83
CA VAL A 398 12.84 -43.74 -3.33
C VAL A 398 12.75 -43.78 -1.82
N VAL A 399 13.43 -42.84 -1.17
CA VAL A 399 13.23 -42.53 0.23
C VAL A 399 12.23 -41.39 0.30
N LEU A 400 11.06 -41.64 0.87
CA LEU A 400 9.99 -40.65 0.96
C LEU A 400 10.02 -39.95 2.32
N ARG A 401 9.90 -38.62 2.33
CA ARG A 401 9.72 -37.80 3.52
C ARG A 401 8.49 -36.92 3.37
N SER A 402 7.62 -36.97 4.36
CA SER A 402 6.36 -36.23 4.42
C SER A 402 6.08 -35.81 5.86
N ASP A 403 4.93 -35.18 6.08
CA ASP A 403 4.42 -34.85 7.41
C ASP A 403 2.94 -35.25 7.55
N THR A 404 2.29 -34.78 8.62
CA THR A 404 0.88 -35.04 8.94
C THR A 404 -0.07 -33.97 8.42
N SER A 405 0.41 -33.02 7.61
CA SER A 405 -0.48 -32.07 6.92
C SER A 405 -1.38 -32.83 5.94
N PRO A 406 -2.62 -32.35 5.67
CA PRO A 406 -3.51 -33.00 4.71
C PRO A 406 -2.87 -33.09 3.32
N ARG A 407 -2.22 -32.01 2.86
CA ARG A 407 -1.47 -32.01 1.59
C ARG A 407 -0.30 -32.99 1.61
N GLY A 408 0.53 -32.98 2.65
CA GLY A 408 1.70 -33.85 2.75
C GLY A 408 1.35 -35.33 2.84
N SER A 409 0.29 -35.67 3.58
CA SER A 409 -0.23 -37.04 3.68
C SER A 409 -0.77 -37.52 2.33
N ARG A 410 -1.52 -36.67 1.62
CA ARG A 410 -2.05 -36.99 0.29
C ARG A 410 -0.93 -37.12 -0.75
N ALA A 411 0.06 -36.22 -0.72
CA ALA A 411 1.21 -36.26 -1.61
C ALA A 411 2.07 -37.51 -1.38
N ALA A 412 2.27 -37.90 -0.13
CA ALA A 412 2.97 -39.14 0.21
C ALA A 412 2.26 -40.36 -0.37
N GLN A 413 0.94 -40.42 -0.26
CA GLN A 413 0.13 -41.49 -0.84
C GLN A 413 0.27 -41.54 -2.37
N VAL A 414 0.21 -40.39 -3.05
CA VAL A 414 0.41 -40.31 -4.52
C VAL A 414 1.77 -40.85 -4.94
N VAL A 415 2.84 -40.46 -4.23
CA VAL A 415 4.19 -40.94 -4.52
C VAL A 415 4.34 -42.44 -4.25
N GLN A 416 3.75 -42.96 -3.18
CA GLN A 416 3.78 -44.40 -2.85
C GLN A 416 3.00 -45.24 -3.88
N ASP A 417 1.80 -44.80 -4.25
CA ASP A 417 0.95 -45.48 -5.24
C ASP A 417 1.65 -45.54 -6.60
N GLU A 418 2.22 -44.42 -7.04
CA GLU A 418 2.95 -44.36 -8.31
C GLU A 418 4.26 -45.15 -8.27
N ALA A 419 5.01 -45.09 -7.16
CA ALA A 419 6.24 -45.87 -7.00
C ALA A 419 5.94 -47.37 -7.10
N THR A 420 4.84 -47.82 -6.48
CA THR A 420 4.38 -49.20 -6.58
C THR A 420 4.00 -49.56 -8.02
N ALA A 421 3.26 -48.69 -8.72
CA ALA A 421 2.88 -48.91 -10.11
C ALA A 421 4.08 -49.00 -11.07
N GLN A 422 5.13 -48.22 -10.81
CA GLN A 422 6.37 -48.19 -11.61
C GLN A 422 7.42 -49.23 -11.16
N GLY A 423 7.13 -50.02 -10.11
CA GLY A 423 8.05 -51.01 -9.55
C GLY A 423 9.32 -50.39 -8.95
N LEU A 424 9.18 -49.26 -8.24
CA LEU A 424 10.21 -48.63 -7.42
C LEU A 424 10.01 -49.00 -5.95
N ARG A 425 11.09 -49.34 -5.25
CA ARG A 425 11.03 -49.61 -3.80
C ARG A 425 10.85 -48.31 -3.03
N VAL A 426 9.99 -48.30 -2.02
CA VAL A 426 9.89 -47.17 -1.08
C VAL A 426 10.63 -47.57 0.20
N ASP A 427 11.81 -47.00 0.41
CA ASP A 427 12.68 -47.35 1.52
C ASP A 427 12.57 -46.33 2.67
N THR A 428 12.81 -46.79 3.90
CA THR A 428 12.81 -45.92 5.09
C THR A 428 14.16 -45.25 5.32
N ALA A 429 15.25 -45.90 4.88
CA ALA A 429 16.63 -45.44 5.04
C ALA A 429 17.30 -45.14 3.69
N GLY A 430 18.30 -44.24 3.71
CA GLY A 430 19.10 -43.89 2.56
C GLY A 430 19.96 -45.05 2.07
N GLY A 431 20.05 -45.20 0.75
CA GLY A 431 20.91 -46.16 0.06
C GLY A 431 21.52 -45.52 -1.19
N GLU A 432 22.53 -46.17 -1.78
CA GLU A 432 23.22 -45.68 -2.97
C GLU A 432 22.27 -45.59 -4.17
N ASP A 433 21.41 -46.60 -4.35
CA ASP A 433 20.49 -46.70 -5.50
C ASP A 433 19.18 -45.89 -5.34
N ASN A 434 19.08 -45.08 -4.29
CA ASN A 434 17.86 -44.36 -3.94
C ASN A 434 17.90 -42.90 -4.42
N ALA A 435 16.72 -42.31 -4.65
CA ALA A 435 16.52 -40.86 -4.65
C ALA A 435 15.82 -40.43 -3.36
N LEU A 436 16.06 -39.22 -2.86
CA LEU A 436 15.24 -38.64 -1.79
C LEU A 436 14.07 -37.86 -2.41
N VAL A 437 12.85 -38.10 -1.95
CA VAL A 437 11.65 -37.35 -2.36
C VAL A 437 11.00 -36.73 -1.11
N VAL A 438 10.92 -35.40 -1.07
CA VAL A 438 10.35 -34.64 0.04
C VAL A 438 9.04 -33.97 -0.39
N VAL A 439 7.95 -34.30 0.30
CA VAL A 439 6.58 -33.82 0.00
C VAL A 439 5.85 -33.30 1.24
N GLY A 440 6.57 -32.98 2.32
CA GLY A 440 5.99 -32.33 3.50
C GLY A 440 5.85 -30.81 3.31
N GLY A 441 5.48 -30.14 4.39
CA GLY A 441 5.57 -28.72 4.60
C GLY A 441 6.99 -28.23 4.90
N TRP A 442 7.14 -26.92 5.04
CA TRP A 442 8.46 -26.26 5.04
C TRP A 442 9.35 -26.70 6.21
N GLU A 443 8.82 -26.76 7.43
CA GLU A 443 9.58 -27.16 8.61
C GLU A 443 10.06 -28.62 8.51
N SER A 444 9.17 -29.54 8.11
CA SER A 444 9.51 -30.96 7.90
C SER A 444 10.54 -31.13 6.78
N ALA A 445 10.38 -30.38 5.68
CA ALA A 445 11.32 -30.40 4.57
C ALA A 445 12.70 -29.89 4.96
N ALA A 446 12.79 -28.81 5.75
CA ALA A 446 14.05 -28.30 6.26
C ALA A 446 14.77 -29.34 7.14
N GLY A 447 14.03 -30.04 8.00
CA GLY A 447 14.57 -31.15 8.78
C GLY A 447 15.10 -32.29 7.90
N ALA A 448 14.32 -32.71 6.90
CA ALA A 448 14.69 -33.79 5.99
C ALA A 448 15.93 -33.46 5.15
N LEU A 449 16.02 -32.24 4.62
CA LEU A 449 17.17 -31.79 3.82
C LEU A 449 18.44 -31.63 4.67
N ASN A 450 18.32 -31.16 5.92
CA ASN A 450 19.45 -31.12 6.85
C ASN A 450 19.99 -32.52 7.18
N VAL A 451 19.10 -33.50 7.40
CA VAL A 451 19.51 -34.89 7.59
C VAL A 451 20.20 -35.43 6.33
N ALA A 452 19.64 -35.16 5.14
CA ALA A 452 20.22 -35.59 3.88
C ALA A 452 21.61 -35.00 3.65
N ARG A 453 21.81 -33.70 3.93
CA ARG A 453 23.10 -33.02 3.86
C ARG A 453 24.16 -33.73 4.72
N THR A 454 23.81 -34.02 5.98
CA THR A 454 24.71 -34.71 6.90
C THR A 454 25.05 -36.10 6.37
N GLN A 455 24.06 -36.88 5.94
CA GLN A 455 24.29 -38.22 5.40
C GLN A 455 25.17 -38.22 4.14
N GLN A 456 24.96 -37.28 3.23
CA GLN A 456 25.78 -37.13 2.02
C GLN A 456 27.24 -36.75 2.32
N SER A 457 27.52 -36.15 3.48
CA SER A 457 28.89 -35.86 3.92
C SER A 457 29.61 -37.09 4.49
N GLU A 458 28.85 -38.13 4.88
CA GLU A 458 29.37 -39.33 5.54
C GLU A 458 29.38 -40.56 4.62
N ALA A 459 28.44 -40.66 3.68
CA ALA A 459 28.25 -41.80 2.79
C ALA A 459 27.67 -41.39 1.42
N PRO A 460 27.90 -42.18 0.35
CA PRO A 460 27.38 -41.90 -1.00
C PRO A 460 25.89 -42.26 -1.14
N VAL A 461 25.04 -41.66 -0.30
CA VAL A 461 23.58 -41.83 -0.35
C VAL A 461 22.92 -40.89 -1.37
N TYR A 462 21.76 -41.30 -1.87
CA TYR A 462 20.93 -40.50 -2.79
C TYR A 462 21.60 -40.20 -4.14
N GLN A 463 22.28 -41.17 -4.77
CA GLN A 463 23.00 -40.94 -6.03
C GLN A 463 22.10 -40.47 -7.18
N TYR A 464 20.80 -40.77 -7.12
CA TYR A 464 19.82 -40.31 -8.11
C TYR A 464 19.32 -38.88 -7.86
N GLY A 465 19.74 -38.24 -6.76
CA GLY A 465 19.48 -36.84 -6.43
C GLY A 465 18.45 -36.63 -5.31
N LEU A 466 18.34 -35.36 -4.90
CA LEU A 466 17.33 -34.88 -3.97
C LEU A 466 16.21 -34.22 -4.76
N TYR A 467 14.96 -34.60 -4.50
CA TYR A 467 13.77 -34.07 -5.15
C TYR A 467 12.80 -33.53 -4.10
N VAL A 468 12.28 -32.34 -4.35
CA VAL A 468 11.32 -31.65 -3.48
C VAL A 468 10.03 -31.38 -4.25
N ALA A 469 8.92 -31.34 -3.53
CA ALA A 469 7.63 -30.96 -4.09
C ALA A 469 7.65 -29.51 -4.64
N PRO A 470 6.75 -29.17 -5.58
CA PRO A 470 6.75 -27.85 -6.24
C PRO A 470 6.71 -26.66 -5.27
N TRP A 471 5.92 -26.76 -4.19
CA TRP A 471 5.75 -25.70 -3.18
C TRP A 471 6.95 -25.52 -2.24
N LEU A 472 7.95 -26.41 -2.30
CA LEU A 472 9.16 -26.36 -1.49
C LEU A 472 10.32 -25.63 -2.19
N VAL A 473 10.10 -25.09 -3.39
CA VAL A 473 11.08 -24.27 -4.10
C VAL A 473 11.05 -22.84 -3.55
N ASN A 474 11.65 -22.68 -2.37
CA ASN A 474 11.89 -21.39 -1.72
C ASN A 474 13.38 -21.26 -1.35
N THR A 475 13.82 -20.04 -1.01
CA THR A 475 15.24 -19.78 -0.75
C THR A 475 15.80 -20.62 0.41
N PRO A 476 15.25 -20.59 1.64
CA PRO A 476 15.84 -21.31 2.77
C PRO A 476 15.99 -22.81 2.56
N LEU A 477 15.05 -23.46 1.86
CA LEU A 477 15.09 -24.90 1.61
C LEU A 477 16.09 -25.25 0.52
N VAL A 478 16.03 -24.57 -0.63
CA VAL A 478 16.95 -24.82 -1.74
C VAL A 478 18.40 -24.55 -1.33
N THR A 479 18.64 -23.53 -0.51
CA THR A 479 19.98 -23.22 0.00
C THR A 479 20.36 -23.98 1.27
N SER A 480 19.65 -25.04 1.64
CA SER A 480 20.06 -25.92 2.75
C SER A 480 20.97 -27.07 2.31
N VAL A 481 21.04 -27.34 1.01
CA VAL A 481 21.82 -28.41 0.38
C VAL A 481 22.46 -27.90 -0.91
N THR A 482 23.44 -28.65 -1.45
CA THR A 482 24.16 -28.23 -2.67
C THR A 482 23.24 -28.12 -3.89
N SER A 483 22.33 -29.07 -4.07
CA SER A 483 21.37 -29.08 -5.17
C SER A 483 20.10 -29.85 -4.82
N VAL A 484 18.95 -29.32 -5.24
CA VAL A 484 17.66 -30.02 -5.25
C VAL A 484 17.01 -29.94 -6.63
N ASN A 485 16.09 -30.85 -6.90
CA ASN A 485 15.31 -30.87 -8.12
C ASN A 485 13.82 -30.76 -7.78
N ALA A 486 13.04 -30.07 -8.59
CA ALA A 486 11.60 -29.94 -8.39
C ALA A 486 10.83 -30.05 -9.71
N PRO A 487 9.67 -30.72 -9.73
CA PRO A 487 8.80 -30.75 -10.90
C PRO A 487 7.98 -29.44 -10.97
N LEU A 488 8.44 -28.44 -11.72
CA LEU A 488 7.73 -27.18 -11.87
C LEU A 488 6.95 -27.11 -13.18
N ARG A 489 5.80 -26.43 -13.13
CA ARG A 489 4.88 -26.24 -14.26
C ARG A 489 5.08 -24.89 -14.97
N PHE A 490 5.92 -24.03 -14.41
CA PHE A 490 6.33 -22.75 -14.96
C PHE A 490 7.86 -22.67 -14.97
N ASP A 491 8.43 -21.79 -15.80
CA ASP A 491 9.86 -21.45 -15.72
C ASP A 491 10.02 -20.22 -14.81
N PRO A 492 10.72 -20.32 -13.66
CA PRO A 492 10.93 -19.19 -12.76
C PRO A 492 11.64 -17.98 -13.38
N ARG A 493 12.18 -18.11 -14.60
CA ARG A 493 12.88 -17.06 -15.35
C ARG A 493 11.98 -16.36 -16.38
N GLU A 494 10.74 -16.80 -16.54
CA GLU A 494 9.76 -16.13 -17.39
C GLU A 494 9.28 -14.82 -16.78
N THR A 495 8.71 -13.95 -17.63
CA THR A 495 8.34 -12.58 -17.25
C THR A 495 7.38 -12.50 -16.06
N GLN A 496 6.38 -13.39 -15.99
CA GLN A 496 5.37 -13.38 -14.92
C GLN A 496 5.98 -13.72 -13.54
N PRO A 497 6.68 -14.88 -13.35
CA PRO A 497 7.41 -15.18 -12.12
C PRO A 497 8.41 -14.11 -11.70
N VAL A 498 9.18 -13.54 -12.63
CA VAL A 498 10.15 -12.47 -12.34
C VAL A 498 9.44 -11.20 -11.88
N THR A 499 8.33 -10.84 -12.51
CA THR A 499 7.52 -9.68 -12.11
C THR A 499 6.98 -9.84 -10.69
N TYR A 500 6.52 -11.04 -10.34
CA TYR A 500 6.10 -11.35 -8.99
C TYR A 500 7.26 -11.27 -7.99
N ALA A 501 8.42 -11.84 -8.31
CA ALA A 501 9.62 -11.78 -7.48
C ALA A 501 10.05 -10.34 -7.17
N ILE A 502 9.98 -9.45 -8.16
CA ILE A 502 10.24 -8.01 -7.96
C ILE A 502 9.14 -7.38 -7.10
N ALA A 503 7.87 -7.71 -7.35
CA ALA A 503 6.75 -7.12 -6.63
C ALA A 503 6.77 -7.48 -5.13
N VAL A 504 7.02 -8.75 -4.79
CA VAL A 504 7.09 -9.20 -3.39
C VAL A 504 8.34 -8.66 -2.70
N GLY A 505 9.50 -8.67 -3.36
CA GLY A 505 10.73 -8.09 -2.82
C GLY A 505 10.58 -6.60 -2.52
N ASN A 506 9.98 -5.83 -3.42
CA ASN A 506 9.76 -4.40 -3.21
C ASN A 506 8.71 -4.12 -2.12
N ALA A 507 7.68 -4.95 -2.00
CA ALA A 507 6.59 -4.74 -1.05
C ALA A 507 6.92 -5.24 0.37
N PHE A 508 7.88 -6.14 0.53
CA PHE A 508 8.18 -6.77 1.81
C PHE A 508 9.68 -6.93 2.07
N GLY A 509 10.46 -5.86 1.89
CA GLY A 509 11.84 -5.79 2.37
C GLY A 509 12.76 -6.88 1.81
N GLY A 510 12.63 -7.23 0.53
CA GLY A 510 13.48 -8.19 -0.17
C GLY A 510 13.07 -9.65 -0.02
N GLU A 511 11.89 -9.95 0.54
CA GLU A 511 11.37 -11.31 0.69
C GLU A 511 11.43 -12.13 -0.61
N SER A 512 11.87 -13.38 -0.52
CA SER A 512 11.93 -14.28 -1.67
C SER A 512 10.53 -14.72 -2.14
N PRO A 513 10.31 -14.90 -3.45
CA PRO A 513 9.04 -15.42 -3.95
C PRO A 513 8.81 -16.88 -3.56
N THR A 514 7.54 -17.25 -3.42
CA THR A 514 7.10 -18.64 -3.19
C THR A 514 6.06 -19.05 -4.23
N LEU A 515 5.87 -20.36 -4.44
CA LEU A 515 4.89 -20.85 -5.40
C LEU A 515 3.47 -20.46 -5.02
N GLU A 516 3.09 -20.65 -3.75
CA GLU A 516 1.76 -20.31 -3.27
C GLU A 516 1.53 -18.79 -3.24
N GLY A 517 2.57 -18.01 -2.96
CA GLY A 517 2.54 -16.56 -3.13
C GLY A 517 2.34 -16.13 -4.59
N LEU A 518 2.99 -16.78 -5.56
CA LEU A 518 2.78 -16.51 -6.99
C LEU A 518 1.36 -16.86 -7.43
N ARG A 519 0.87 -18.06 -7.05
CA ARG A 519 -0.51 -18.50 -7.33
C ARG A 519 -1.51 -17.52 -6.75
N ALA A 520 -1.31 -17.15 -5.48
CA ALA A 520 -2.12 -16.15 -4.82
C ALA A 520 -2.07 -14.83 -5.56
N TRP A 521 -0.89 -14.31 -5.94
CA TRP A 521 -0.66 -13.05 -6.68
C TRP A 521 -1.35 -13.01 -8.05
N LEU A 522 -1.30 -14.11 -8.79
CA LEU A 522 -1.97 -14.26 -10.09
C LEU A 522 -3.50 -14.31 -9.96
N GLY A 523 -4.02 -14.96 -8.90
CA GLY A 523 -5.45 -15.16 -8.70
C GLY A 523 -6.06 -15.92 -9.89
N ASP A 524 -7.09 -15.35 -10.51
CA ASP A 524 -7.78 -15.94 -11.67
C ASP A 524 -6.87 -16.16 -12.90
N ARG A 525 -5.70 -15.49 -12.94
CA ARG A 525 -4.72 -15.61 -14.02
C ARG A 525 -3.73 -16.77 -13.83
N VAL A 526 -3.92 -17.63 -12.83
CA VAL A 526 -2.98 -18.72 -12.55
C VAL A 526 -2.78 -19.66 -13.76
N SER A 527 -3.79 -19.80 -14.62
CA SER A 527 -3.71 -20.57 -15.86
C SER A 527 -2.68 -20.05 -16.85
N ASP A 528 -2.29 -18.77 -16.77
CA ASP A 528 -1.33 -18.15 -17.69
C ASP A 528 0.10 -18.69 -17.51
N VAL A 529 0.38 -19.30 -16.34
CA VAL A 529 1.70 -19.88 -16.01
C VAL A 529 1.61 -21.39 -15.74
N ASP A 530 0.44 -22.01 -15.88
CA ASP A 530 0.20 -23.41 -15.55
C ASP A 530 0.49 -24.33 -16.75
N GLY A 531 1.78 -24.49 -17.07
CA GLY A 531 2.27 -25.35 -18.14
C GLY A 531 2.34 -26.84 -17.76
N LYS A 532 2.96 -27.64 -18.64
CA LYS A 532 3.25 -29.06 -18.33
C LYS A 532 4.50 -29.17 -17.45
N PRO A 533 4.54 -30.10 -16.48
CA PRO A 533 5.65 -30.20 -15.54
C PRO A 533 6.96 -30.56 -16.24
N ARG A 534 8.06 -29.95 -15.78
CA ARG A 534 9.46 -30.23 -16.13
C ARG A 534 10.28 -30.29 -14.85
N ILE A 535 11.36 -31.05 -14.85
CA ILE A 535 12.31 -31.05 -13.74
C ILE A 535 13.22 -29.84 -13.88
N TYR A 536 13.22 -29.00 -12.84
CA TYR A 536 14.16 -27.92 -12.66
C TYR A 536 15.15 -28.30 -11.57
N ALA A 537 16.44 -28.15 -11.84
CA ALA A 537 17.48 -28.23 -10.83
C ALA A 537 17.72 -26.83 -10.27
N ALA A 538 17.73 -26.74 -8.94
CA ALA A 538 18.11 -25.56 -8.20
C ALA A 538 19.41 -25.87 -7.45
N ALA A 539 20.48 -25.17 -7.81
CA ALA A 539 21.81 -25.40 -7.26
C ALA A 539 22.36 -24.11 -6.66
N GLN A 540 22.93 -24.21 -5.46
CA GLN A 540 23.60 -23.09 -4.81
C GLN A 540 24.76 -22.60 -5.67
N VAL A 541 24.90 -21.27 -5.75
CA VAL A 541 26.07 -20.62 -6.34
C VAL A 541 26.94 -20.13 -5.20
N THR A 542 27.90 -20.96 -4.78
CA THR A 542 28.94 -20.54 -3.84
C THR A 542 30.08 -19.89 -4.63
N VAL A 543 30.12 -18.56 -4.62
CA VAL A 543 31.33 -17.81 -4.97
C VAL A 543 32.25 -17.85 -3.74
N MET A 544 33.56 -18.07 -3.91
CA MET A 544 34.49 -18.15 -2.77
C MET A 544 34.31 -16.93 -1.85
N SER A 545 33.90 -17.17 -0.60
CA SER A 545 33.79 -16.13 0.41
C SER A 545 35.19 -15.62 0.76
N MET A 546 35.45 -14.35 0.48
CA MET A 546 36.68 -13.67 0.90
C MET A 546 36.74 -13.59 2.44
N ALA A 547 37.94 -13.58 3.00
CA ALA A 547 38.12 -13.49 4.45
C ALA A 547 37.68 -12.11 4.98
N PRO A 548 37.23 -11.99 6.25
CA PRO A 548 36.87 -10.71 6.83
C PRO A 548 38.04 -9.70 6.72
N GLY A 549 37.80 -8.56 6.06
CA GLY A 549 38.79 -7.48 5.90
C GLY A 549 39.54 -7.47 4.56
N GLU A 550 39.30 -8.43 3.66
CA GLU A 550 39.84 -8.35 2.31
C GLU A 550 39.04 -7.35 1.45
N PRO A 551 39.72 -6.44 0.72
CA PRO A 551 39.04 -5.45 -0.09
C PRO A 551 38.25 -6.12 -1.22
N HIS A 552 36.95 -5.87 -1.28
CA HIS A 552 36.12 -6.26 -2.41
C HIS A 552 36.67 -5.63 -3.70
N ALA A 553 36.61 -6.37 -4.81
CA ALA A 553 36.91 -5.81 -6.12
C ALA A 553 36.04 -4.55 -6.34
N PRO A 554 36.59 -3.44 -6.85
CA PRO A 554 35.82 -2.22 -7.10
C PRO A 554 34.56 -2.53 -7.92
N GLY A 555 33.38 -2.17 -7.39
CA GLY A 555 32.10 -2.36 -8.06
C GLY A 555 31.22 -3.53 -7.58
N MET A 556 31.65 -4.31 -6.57
CA MET A 556 30.78 -5.29 -5.92
C MET A 556 29.94 -4.60 -4.83
N PRO A 557 28.60 -4.56 -4.94
CA PRO A 557 27.75 -3.95 -3.91
C PRO A 557 27.84 -4.73 -2.60
N MET A 558 27.95 -4.00 -1.48
CA MET A 558 27.98 -4.55 -0.12
C MET A 558 26.58 -4.98 0.38
N SER A 559 25.52 -4.50 -0.27
CA SER A 559 24.13 -4.87 -0.02
C SER A 559 23.62 -5.79 -1.14
N GLU A 560 23.21 -6.99 -0.78
CA GLU A 560 22.70 -8.01 -1.71
C GLU A 560 21.23 -7.73 -2.07
N ASP A 561 20.99 -6.69 -2.87
CA ASP A 561 19.70 -6.57 -3.55
C ASP A 561 19.69 -7.58 -4.71
N LEU A 562 18.94 -8.69 -4.52
CA LEU A 562 18.69 -9.69 -5.56
C LEU A 562 17.23 -9.67 -6.09
N PRO A 563 16.58 -8.49 -6.30
CA PRO A 563 15.20 -8.46 -6.77
C PRO A 563 15.09 -9.12 -8.14
N GLY A 564 14.08 -9.97 -8.29
CA GLY A 564 13.81 -10.72 -9.52
C GLY A 564 14.43 -12.13 -9.58
N GLN A 565 15.21 -12.56 -8.59
CA GLN A 565 15.61 -13.97 -8.46
C GLN A 565 14.55 -14.78 -7.72
N TRP A 566 14.28 -16.00 -8.20
CA TRP A 566 13.33 -16.89 -7.52
C TRP A 566 13.91 -17.52 -6.25
N VAL A 567 15.19 -17.91 -6.30
CA VAL A 567 15.96 -18.33 -5.13
C VAL A 567 17.19 -17.46 -5.05
N GLY A 568 17.32 -16.71 -3.96
CA GLY A 568 18.53 -15.94 -3.69
C GLY A 568 19.75 -16.88 -3.59
N LYS A 569 20.85 -16.52 -4.26
CA LYS A 569 22.13 -17.28 -4.22
C LYS A 569 22.07 -18.69 -4.82
N ALA A 570 21.03 -19.01 -5.60
CA ALA A 570 20.96 -20.24 -6.38
C ALA A 570 20.59 -19.96 -7.83
N THR A 571 20.99 -20.86 -8.73
CA THR A 571 20.53 -20.85 -10.11
C THR A 571 19.50 -21.95 -10.31
N ILE A 572 18.38 -21.62 -10.96
CA ILE A 572 17.35 -22.59 -11.34
C ILE A 572 17.38 -22.78 -12.86
N VAL A 573 17.57 -24.03 -13.31
CA VAL A 573 17.61 -24.39 -14.73
C VAL A 573 16.77 -25.65 -15.01
N PRO A 574 16.08 -25.71 -16.17
CA PRO A 574 15.42 -26.93 -16.60
C PRO A 574 16.46 -27.99 -16.93
N VAL A 575 16.32 -29.19 -16.34
CA VAL A 575 17.19 -30.35 -16.58
C VAL A 575 16.47 -31.51 -17.26
N SER A 576 15.18 -31.34 -17.57
CA SER A 576 14.40 -32.26 -18.38
C SER A 576 13.59 -31.54 -19.45
N GLY A 577 13.14 -32.29 -20.46
CA GLY A 577 12.00 -31.90 -21.26
C GLY A 577 10.69 -31.94 -20.46
N VAL A 578 9.57 -31.74 -21.15
CA VAL A 578 8.24 -31.94 -20.58
C VAL A 578 8.09 -33.40 -20.13
N LEU A 579 7.65 -33.59 -18.89
CA LEU A 579 7.30 -34.90 -18.36
C LEU A 579 5.96 -35.34 -18.97
N LEU A 580 6.00 -36.49 -19.65
CA LEU A 580 4.84 -37.05 -20.36
C LEU A 580 3.93 -37.82 -19.41
#